data_AF-A0A2V7BU32-F1
#
_entry.id   AF-A0A2V7BU32-F1
#
_cell.length_a   1.000
_cell.length_b   1.000
_cell.length_c   1.000
_cell.angle_alpha   90.00
_cell.angle_beta   90.00
_cell.angle_gamma   90.00
#
_symmetry.space_group_name_H-M   'P 1'
#
loop_
_entity.id
_entity.type
_entity.pdbx_description
1 polymer ?
#
loop_
_entity_poly.entity_id
_entity_poly.type
_entity_poly.pdbx_seq_one_letter_code
_entity_poly.pdbx_strand_id
1 'polypeptide(L)' 'MTCPTCVTSAPWLRNPHRPFCSLAGRLLDLGVWFDQGCRVPFDERGDVP' A
#
# COMPACT_ATOMS: atom_id res chain seq x y z
N MET A 1 0.74 -5.67 -11.87
CA MET A 1 0.40 -5.56 -10.43
C MET A 1 -0.44 -4.32 -10.22
N THR A 2 -1.27 -4.30 -9.18
CA THR A 2 -2.16 -3.17 -8.90
C THR A 2 -1.56 -2.29 -7.81
N CYS A 3 -1.39 -0.99 -8.07
CA CYS A 3 -0.92 -0.04 -7.07
C CYS A 3 -1.94 0.10 -5.93
N PRO A 4 -1.56 -0.08 -4.66
CA PRO A 4 -2.51 0.00 -3.55
C PRO A 4 -3.05 1.42 -3.32
N THR A 5 -2.31 2.46 -3.73
CA THR A 5 -2.67 3.86 -3.49
C THR A 5 -3.65 4.44 -4.52
N CYS A 6 -3.52 4.05 -5.79
CA CYS A 6 -4.28 4.65 -6.90
C CYS A 6 -4.95 3.62 -7.81
N VAL A 7 -4.86 2.33 -7.47
CA VAL A 7 -5.50 1.20 -8.16
C VAL A 7 -5.08 1.04 -9.63
N THR A 8 -4.04 1.76 -10.07
CA THR A 8 -3.53 1.67 -11.45
C THR A 8 -2.69 0.42 -11.65
N SER A 9 -2.80 -0.20 -12.82
CA SER A 9 -1.95 -1.32 -13.23
C SER A 9 -0.53 -0.84 -13.56
N ALA A 10 0.46 -1.49 -12.95
CA ALA A 10 1.88 -1.24 -13.18
C ALA A 10 2.62 -2.54 -13.52
N PRO A 11 3.68 -2.47 -14.35
CA PRO A 11 4.50 -3.64 -14.65
C PRO A 11 5.17 -4.15 -13.37
N TRP A 12 5.27 -5.47 -13.25
CA TRP A 12 6.07 -6.08 -12.19
C TRP A 12 7.54 -5.87 -12.51
N LEU A 13 8.06 -6.49 -13.56
CA LEU A 13 9.47 -6.36 -13.94
C LEU A 13 9.83 -4.91 -14.31
N ARG A 14 11.07 -4.50 -14.00
CA ARG A 14 11.62 -3.16 -14.29
C ARG A 14 10.88 -1.97 -13.64
N ASN A 15 10.07 -2.21 -12.61
CA ASN A 15 9.49 -1.14 -11.81
C ASN A 15 10.26 -0.97 -10.47
N PRO A 16 10.98 0.14 -10.25
CA PRO A 16 11.71 0.39 -9.00
C PRO A 16 10.80 0.82 -7.83
N HIS A 17 9.55 1.19 -8.11
CA HIS A 17 8.61 1.71 -7.12
C HIS A 17 7.62 0.66 -6.60
N ARG A 18 7.83 -0.63 -6.92
CA ARG A 18 6.98 -1.73 -6.42
C ARG A 18 6.80 -1.69 -4.91
N PRO A 19 5.58 -1.94 -4.37
CA PRO A 19 4.34 -2.37 -5.05
C PRO A 19 3.54 -1.22 -5.72
N PHE A 20 4.06 0.00 -5.72
CA PHE A 20 3.39 1.18 -6.27
C PHE A 20 3.70 1.38 -7.77
N CYS A 21 2.87 2.19 -8.44
CA CYS A 21 3.11 2.59 -9.82
C CYS A 21 4.20 3.67 -9.95
N SER A 22 4.46 4.45 -8.90
CA SER A 22 5.40 5.58 -8.91
C SER A 22 5.86 5.96 -7.50
N LEU A 23 6.88 6.84 -7.41
CA LEU A 23 7.30 7.44 -6.14
C LEU A 23 6.16 8.18 -5.43
N ALA A 24 5.30 8.86 -6.18
CA ALA A 24 4.17 9.60 -5.61
C ALA A 24 3.20 8.67 -4.85
N GLY A 25 2.88 7.50 -5.43
CA GLY A 25 2.05 6.50 -4.75
C GLY A 25 2.66 6.04 -3.43
N ARG A 26 3.98 5.80 -3.42
CA ARG A 26 4.70 5.43 -2.19
C ARG A 26 4.66 6.51 -1.11
N LEU A 27 4.82 7.78 -1.49
CA LEU A 27 4.81 8.89 -0.52
C LEU A 27 3.42 9.13 0.07
N LEU A 28 2.38 9.02 -0.76
CA LEU A 28 0.99 9.13 -0.29
C LEU A 28 0.63 8.01 0.68
N ASP A 29 1.04 6.77 0.38
CA ASP A 29 0.86 5.63 1.28
C ASP A 29 1.52 5.89 2.64
N LEU A 30 2.79 6.31 2.65
CA LEU A 30 3.49 6.70 3.88
C LEU A 30 2.75 7.80 4.64
N GLY A 31 2.19 8.80 3.94
CA GLY A 31 1.38 9.84 4.55
C GLY A 31 0.17 9.30 5.31
N VAL A 32 -0.56 8.34 4.72
CA VAL A 32 -1.72 7.68 5.37
C VAL A 32 -1.29 6.94 6.63
N TRP A 33 -0.12 6.30 6.62
CA TRP A 33 0.44 5.64 7.80
C TRP A 33 0.78 6.64 8.91
N PHE A 34 1.44 7.74 8.57
CA PHE A 34 1.80 8.77 9.56
C PHE A 34 0.56 9.44 10.19
N ASP A 35 -0.50 9.60 9.41
CA ASP A 35 -1.77 10.17 9.88
C ASP A 35 -2.65 9.17 10.66
N GLN A 36 -2.14 7.97 10.96
CA GLN A 36 -2.90 6.88 11.62
C GLN A 36 -4.17 6.48 10.86
N GLY A 37 -4.21 6.73 9.55
CA GLY A 37 -5.31 6.34 8.67
C GLY A 37 -5.28 4.85 8.32
N CYS A 38 -4.12 4.20 8.40
CA CYS A 38 -4.00 2.75 8.26
C CYS A 38 -4.29 2.07 9.60
N ARG A 39 -5.38 1.28 9.67
CA ARG A 39 -5.78 0.54 10.88
C ARG A 39 -5.86 -0.94 10.58
N VAL A 40 -5.19 -1.74 11.41
CA VAL A 40 -5.36 -3.19 11.41
C VAL A 40 -6.52 -3.52 12.33
N PRO A 41 -7.60 -4.16 11.83
CA PRO A 41 -8.69 -4.59 12.70
C PRO A 41 -8.17 -5.64 13.68
N PHE A 42 -8.62 -5.57 14.93
CA PHE A 42 -8.35 -6.61 15.91
C PHE A 42 -9.37 -7.74 15.74
N ASP A 43 -8.91 -8.97 15.51
CA ASP A 43 -9.76 -10.16 15.57
C ASP A 43 -9.60 -10.85 16.93
N GLU A 44 -10.72 -11.08 17.61
CA GLU A 44 -10.76 -11.65 18.96
C GLU A 44 -10.29 -13.12 19.01
N ARG A 45 -10.23 -13.80 17.86
CA ARG A 45 -9.72 -15.18 17.75
C ARG A 45 -8.21 -15.25 17.56
N GLY A 46 -7.50 -14.12 17.50
CA GLY A 46 -6.05 -14.08 17.34
C GLY A 46 -5.56 -14.51 15.96
N ASP A 47 -6.46 -14.69 14.99
CA ASP A 47 -6.13 -14.92 13.60
C ASP A 47 -5.97 -13.56 12.92
N VAL A 48 -4.73 -13.04 12.93
CA VAL A 48 -4.38 -11.93 12.05
C VAL A 48 -4.18 -12.52 10.66
N PRO A 49 -4.95 -12.11 9.63
CA PRO A 49 -4.79 -12.64 8.28
C PRO A 49 -3.42 -12.31 7.65
#